data_AF-A0A062TZ78-F1
#
_entry.id   AF-A0A062TZ78-F1
#
_cell.length_a   1.000
_cell.length_b   1.000
_cell.length_c   1.000
_cell.angle_alpha   90.00
_cell.angle_beta   90.00
_cell.angle_gamma   90.00
#
_symmetry.space_group_name_H-M   'P 1'
#
loop_
_entity.id
_entity.type
_entity.pdbx_description
1 polymer ?
#
loop_
_entity_poly.entity_id
_entity_poly.type
_entity_poly.pdbx_seq_one_letter_code
_entity_poly.pdbx_strand_id
1 'polypeptide(L)'
;KFGIFIHWGPYSIPGFAPHKTSMDQLQDTSEGEAKAFSLTPYAEWYQNTMQFEDSPTAVYHRETYGADYSYDHFGTAFNDALEDWDPVSWARLFKASGARYVVLVTKHHDGFALWPSDVKNPNKENWHTQRDVVGELADAVRAEGLKFGVYYSGGVDWTFKHE
;
A
#
# COMPACT_ATOMS: atom_id res chain seq x y z
N LYS A 1 -17.23 6.35 -18.08
CA LYS A 1 -15.97 5.56 -18.19
C LYS A 1 -15.15 5.62 -16.89
N PHE A 2 -15.81 5.66 -15.73
CA PHE A 2 -15.19 5.97 -14.43
C PHE A 2 -14.93 4.68 -13.63
N GLY A 3 -13.86 4.65 -12.84
CA GLY A 3 -13.51 3.54 -11.97
C GLY A 3 -12.80 4.00 -10.70
N ILE A 4 -12.74 3.11 -9.71
CA ILE A 4 -12.09 3.33 -8.42
C ILE A 4 -10.78 2.54 -8.40
N PHE A 5 -9.71 3.18 -7.92
CA PHE A 5 -8.41 2.55 -7.72
C PHE A 5 -8.07 2.58 -6.23
N ILE A 6 -7.70 1.43 -5.67
CA ILE A 6 -7.53 1.24 -4.22
C ILE A 6 -6.06 0.89 -3.94
N HIS A 7 -5.34 1.82 -3.32
CA HIS A 7 -4.04 1.56 -2.70
C HIS A 7 -4.26 1.37 -1.21
N TRP A 8 -4.17 0.12 -0.75
CA TRP A 8 -4.42 -0.24 0.64
C TRP A 8 -3.51 -1.40 1.03
N GLY A 9 -2.83 -1.27 2.16
CA GLY A 9 -1.83 -2.25 2.61
C GLY A 9 -1.21 -1.82 3.95
N PRO A 10 -0.12 -2.45 4.39
CA PRO A 10 0.55 -2.13 5.66
C PRO A 10 0.88 -0.64 5.83
N TYR A 11 1.28 0.04 4.74
CA TYR A 11 1.53 1.48 4.70
C TYR A 11 0.30 2.35 5.05
N SER A 12 -0.92 1.82 4.97
CA SER A 12 -2.14 2.52 5.39
C SER A 12 -2.30 2.61 6.91
N ILE A 13 -1.58 1.78 7.69
CA ILE A 13 -1.59 1.85 9.15
C ILE A 13 -0.91 3.15 9.65
N PRO A 14 0.33 3.48 9.23
CA PRO A 14 0.90 4.79 9.57
C PRO A 14 0.29 5.93 8.75
N GLY A 15 -0.15 5.68 7.51
CA GLY A 15 -0.97 6.63 6.74
C GLY A 15 -0.34 8.02 6.56
N PHE A 16 0.99 8.11 6.57
CA PHE A 16 1.71 9.39 6.62
C PHE A 16 2.61 9.59 5.41
N ALA A 17 2.60 10.80 4.86
CA ALA A 17 3.60 11.31 3.93
C ALA A 17 3.73 12.84 4.07
N PRO A 18 4.90 13.42 3.78
CA PRO A 18 5.01 14.86 3.63
C PRO A 18 4.17 15.35 2.45
N HIS A 19 3.35 16.39 2.65
CA HIS A 19 2.39 16.87 1.65
C HIS A 19 2.84 18.15 0.92
N LYS A 20 4.07 18.62 1.16
CA LYS A 20 4.56 19.92 0.67
C LYS A 20 5.22 19.88 -0.71
N THR A 21 5.47 18.68 -1.25
CA THR A 21 6.11 18.50 -2.55
C THR A 21 5.11 17.85 -3.51
N SER A 22 4.89 18.44 -4.68
CA SER A 22 4.07 17.82 -5.73
C SER A 22 4.89 16.78 -6.50
N MET A 23 4.21 15.83 -7.15
CA MET A 23 4.88 14.78 -7.94
C MET A 23 5.77 15.36 -9.05
N ASP A 24 5.32 16.44 -9.68
CA ASP A 24 6.07 17.11 -10.75
C ASP A 24 7.40 17.69 -10.25
N GLN A 25 7.49 18.00 -8.96
CA GLN A 25 8.70 18.48 -8.31
C GLN A 25 9.66 17.35 -7.90
N LEU A 26 9.18 16.10 -7.85
CA LEU A 26 10.06 14.94 -7.59
C LEU A 26 10.90 14.54 -8.81
N GLN A 27 10.47 14.95 -10.01
CA GLN A 27 11.25 14.78 -11.24
C GLN A 27 12.40 15.80 -11.34
N ASP A 28 12.35 16.86 -10.54
CA ASP A 28 13.46 17.80 -10.40
C ASP A 28 14.51 17.20 -9.45
N THR A 29 15.41 16.42 -10.04
CA THR A 29 16.52 15.78 -9.33
C THR A 29 17.75 16.69 -9.24
N SER A 30 17.60 18.01 -9.40
CA SER A 30 18.72 18.95 -9.32
C SER A 30 19.41 18.93 -7.95
N GLU A 31 18.67 18.61 -6.88
CA GLU A 31 19.19 18.36 -5.52
C GLU A 31 19.51 16.87 -5.25
N GLY A 32 19.38 16.01 -6.26
CA GLY A 32 19.64 14.57 -6.21
C GLY A 32 18.40 13.70 -5.99
N GLU A 33 18.38 12.52 -6.62
CA GLU A 33 17.27 11.54 -6.53
C GLU A 33 16.94 11.13 -5.09
N ALA A 34 17.97 10.95 -4.24
CA ALA A 34 17.79 10.62 -2.83
C ALA A 34 16.96 11.67 -2.09
N LYS A 35 17.13 12.96 -2.43
CA LYS A 35 16.36 14.04 -1.82
C LYS A 35 14.90 13.98 -2.26
N ALA A 36 14.64 13.73 -3.54
CA ALA A 36 13.29 13.54 -4.06
C ALA A 36 12.57 12.39 -3.33
N PHE A 37 13.17 11.19 -3.25
CA PHE A 37 12.56 10.05 -2.56
C PHE A 37 12.33 10.29 -1.07
N SER A 38 13.19 11.08 -0.40
CA SER A 38 13.00 11.45 1.01
C SER A 38 11.81 12.38 1.26
N LEU A 39 11.27 13.02 0.22
CA LEU A 39 10.19 14.00 0.30
C LEU A 39 8.93 13.58 -0.46
N THR A 40 8.81 12.31 -0.83
CA THR A 40 7.68 11.82 -1.62
C THR A 40 6.34 12.03 -0.90
N PRO A 41 5.28 12.49 -1.60
CA PRO A 41 3.95 12.65 -1.03
C PRO A 41 3.14 11.33 -1.03
N TYR A 42 3.73 10.23 -1.48
CA TYR A 42 3.09 8.91 -1.53
C TYR A 42 3.24 8.18 -0.21
N ALA A 43 2.14 8.09 0.55
CA ALA A 43 2.10 7.38 1.82
C ALA A 43 2.34 5.87 1.63
N GLU A 44 1.99 5.32 0.47
CA GLU A 44 2.28 3.93 0.10
C GLU A 44 3.77 3.65 -0.12
N TRP A 45 4.62 4.69 -0.10
CA TRP A 45 6.09 4.58 -0.11
C TRP A 45 6.73 4.63 1.27
N TYR A 46 5.93 4.61 2.34
CA TYR A 46 6.40 4.76 3.73
C TYR A 46 7.63 3.91 4.06
N GLN A 47 7.62 2.60 3.72
CA GLN A 47 8.72 1.68 4.01
C GLN A 47 10.06 2.14 3.42
N ASN A 48 10.02 2.67 2.19
CA ASN A 48 11.20 3.20 1.52
C ASN A 48 11.61 4.54 2.12
N THR A 49 10.65 5.47 2.26
CA THR A 49 10.93 6.84 2.70
C THR A 49 11.46 6.91 4.14
N MET A 50 11.01 6.01 5.02
CA MET A 50 11.51 5.94 6.40
C MET A 50 12.98 5.52 6.51
N GLN A 51 13.58 4.96 5.44
CA GLN A 51 15.01 4.60 5.43
C GLN A 51 15.94 5.82 5.28
N PHE A 52 15.41 6.96 4.82
CA PHE A 52 16.17 8.21 4.78
C PHE A 52 16.08 8.88 6.16
N GLU A 53 17.16 8.82 6.93
CA GLU A 53 17.20 9.17 8.36
C GLU A 53 16.64 10.56 8.71
N ASP A 54 16.88 11.55 7.83
CA ASP A 54 16.43 12.94 7.97
C ASP A 54 15.11 13.24 7.27
N SER A 55 14.43 12.23 6.70
CA SER A 55 13.14 12.46 6.05
C SER A 55 12.04 12.81 7.06
N PRO A 56 11.03 13.60 6.67
CA PRO A 56 9.85 13.82 7.50
C PRO A 56 9.18 12.51 7.93
N THR A 57 9.20 11.49 7.08
CA THR A 57 8.65 10.16 7.39
C THR A 57 9.45 9.44 8.46
N ALA A 58 10.79 9.49 8.40
CA ALA A 58 11.64 8.87 9.42
C ALA A 58 11.50 9.58 10.78
N VAL A 59 11.43 10.92 10.78
CA VAL A 59 11.16 11.71 12.01
C VAL A 59 9.80 11.32 12.60
N TYR A 60 8.74 11.34 11.79
CA TYR A 60 7.40 10.93 12.22
C TYR A 60 7.38 9.50 12.77
N HIS A 61 8.08 8.57 12.12
CA HIS A 61 8.17 7.18 12.54
C HIS A 61 8.78 7.06 13.94
N ARG A 62 9.94 7.69 14.15
CA ARG A 62 10.64 7.66 15.46
C ARG A 62 9.80 8.26 16.57
N GLU A 63 9.12 9.37 16.31
CA GLU A 63 8.31 10.08 17.31
C GLU A 63 7.02 9.32 17.65
N THR A 64 6.42 8.62 16.69
CA THR A 64 5.12 7.96 16.86
C THR A 64 5.23 6.52 17.33
N TYR A 65 6.20 5.76 16.78
CA TYR A 65 6.32 4.31 17.00
C TYR A 65 7.61 3.93 17.74
N GLY A 66 8.62 4.79 17.73
CA GLY A 66 9.95 4.53 18.27
C GLY A 66 10.98 4.19 17.18
N ALA A 67 12.26 4.46 17.46
CA ALA A 67 13.32 4.30 16.46
C ALA A 67 13.62 2.84 16.07
N ASP A 68 13.34 1.90 16.97
CA ASP A 68 13.56 0.47 16.75
C ASP A 68 12.30 -0.26 16.25
N TYR A 69 11.22 0.45 15.95
CA TYR A 69 9.98 -0.15 15.48
C TYR A 69 10.11 -0.61 14.02
N SER A 70 10.01 -1.91 13.77
CA SER A 70 10.08 -2.44 12.40
C SER A 70 8.81 -2.14 11.61
N TYR A 71 8.96 -1.80 10.32
CA TYR A 71 7.84 -1.70 9.37
C TYR A 71 6.98 -2.98 9.33
N ASP A 72 7.59 -4.13 9.63
CA ASP A 72 6.94 -5.44 9.60
C ASP A 72 5.76 -5.54 10.57
N HIS A 73 5.81 -4.80 11.67
CA HIS A 73 4.70 -4.75 12.62
C HIS A 73 3.44 -4.13 12.01
N PHE A 74 3.55 -3.26 11.00
CA PHE A 74 2.38 -2.75 10.28
C PHE A 74 1.69 -3.84 9.45
N GLY A 75 2.41 -4.87 8.99
CA GLY A 75 1.78 -6.02 8.33
C GLY A 75 0.91 -6.85 9.30
N THR A 76 1.33 -6.95 10.56
CA THR A 76 0.52 -7.58 11.62
C THR A 76 -0.69 -6.71 11.96
N ALA A 77 -0.46 -5.42 12.26
CA ALA A 77 -1.54 -4.49 12.56
C ALA A 77 -2.56 -4.36 11.43
N PHE A 78 -2.11 -4.45 10.17
CA PHE A 78 -2.99 -4.47 9.01
C PHE A 78 -3.87 -5.73 8.98
N ASN A 79 -3.31 -6.92 9.22
CA ASN A 79 -4.09 -8.15 9.34
C ASN A 79 -5.15 -8.05 10.44
N ASP A 80 -4.78 -7.53 11.62
CA ASP A 80 -5.71 -7.37 12.73
C ASP A 80 -6.87 -6.42 12.36
N ALA A 81 -6.56 -5.31 11.67
CA ALA A 81 -7.55 -4.34 11.21
C ALA A 81 -8.53 -4.90 10.15
N LEU A 82 -8.24 -6.05 9.52
CA LEU A 82 -9.17 -6.69 8.57
C LEU A 82 -10.42 -7.25 9.26
N GLU A 83 -10.45 -7.41 10.58
CA GLU A 83 -11.63 -7.86 11.32
C GLU A 83 -12.82 -6.90 11.09
N ASP A 84 -12.55 -5.60 11.03
CA ASP A 84 -13.57 -4.55 10.84
C ASP A 84 -13.88 -4.24 9.36
N TRP A 85 -13.21 -4.91 8.41
CA TRP A 85 -13.35 -4.61 6.99
C TRP A 85 -14.53 -5.33 6.33
N ASP A 86 -15.47 -4.56 5.77
CA ASP A 86 -16.62 -5.07 5.02
C ASP A 86 -16.53 -4.75 3.51
N PRO A 87 -16.18 -5.73 2.65
CA PRO A 87 -16.10 -5.54 1.21
C PRO A 87 -17.46 -5.27 0.55
N VAL A 88 -18.58 -5.72 1.13
CA VAL A 88 -19.92 -5.50 0.58
C VAL A 88 -20.31 -4.03 0.70
N SER A 89 -20.04 -3.41 1.86
CA SER A 89 -20.26 -1.98 2.04
C SER A 89 -19.41 -1.13 1.09
N TRP A 90 -18.15 -1.53 0.84
CA TRP A 90 -17.30 -0.89 -0.15
C TRP A 90 -17.87 -1.01 -1.57
N ALA A 91 -18.26 -2.21 -2.00
CA ALA A 91 -18.82 -2.43 -3.35
C ALA A 91 -20.09 -1.59 -3.59
N ARG A 92 -20.98 -1.49 -2.59
CA ARG A 92 -22.17 -0.63 -2.64
C ARG A 92 -21.81 0.84 -2.79
N LEU A 93 -20.81 1.31 -2.03
CA LEU A 93 -20.32 2.69 -2.12
C LEU A 93 -19.73 2.97 -3.52
N PHE A 94 -18.93 2.05 -4.06
CA PHE A 94 -18.36 2.18 -5.39
C PHE A 94 -19.45 2.20 -6.48
N LYS A 95 -20.50 1.39 -6.32
CA LYS A 95 -21.65 1.44 -7.21
C LYS A 95 -22.36 2.80 -7.15
N ALA A 96 -22.58 3.31 -5.94
CA ALA A 96 -23.24 4.58 -5.69
C ALA A 96 -22.47 5.79 -6.25
N SER A 97 -21.14 5.73 -6.30
CA SER A 97 -20.31 6.77 -6.93
C SER A 97 -20.43 6.81 -8.46
N GLY A 98 -21.13 5.84 -9.07
CA GLY A 98 -21.27 5.73 -10.52
C GLY A 98 -20.10 5.02 -11.21
N ALA A 99 -19.20 4.40 -10.45
CA ALA A 99 -18.12 3.60 -11.00
C ALA A 99 -18.67 2.46 -11.88
N ARG A 100 -17.82 2.01 -12.81
CA ARG A 100 -18.09 0.85 -13.69
C ARG A 100 -17.07 -0.26 -13.50
N TYR A 101 -15.94 0.04 -12.86
CA TYR A 101 -14.91 -0.91 -12.52
C TYR A 101 -14.16 -0.48 -11.26
N VAL A 102 -13.56 -1.46 -10.58
CA VAL A 102 -12.71 -1.26 -9.41
C VAL A 102 -11.39 -2.00 -9.66
N VAL A 103 -10.27 -1.37 -9.32
CA VAL A 103 -8.94 -1.98 -9.36
C VAL A 103 -8.37 -1.97 -7.95
N LEU A 104 -7.97 -3.14 -7.45
CA LEU A 104 -7.28 -3.29 -6.17
C LEU A 104 -5.78 -3.49 -6.43
N VAL A 105 -4.94 -2.76 -5.69
CA VAL A 105 -3.51 -3.10 -5.55
C VAL A 105 -3.40 -4.38 -4.73
N THR A 106 -3.12 -5.50 -5.39
CA THR A 106 -3.05 -6.81 -4.72
C THR A 106 -1.69 -7.01 -4.04
N LYS A 107 -0.63 -6.43 -4.60
CA LYS A 107 0.71 -6.31 -4.01
C LYS A 107 1.33 -4.99 -4.45
N HIS A 108 1.76 -4.17 -3.48
CA HIS A 108 2.51 -2.94 -3.76
C HIS A 108 4.03 -3.20 -3.77
N HIS A 109 4.83 -2.14 -3.77
CA HIS A 109 6.29 -2.21 -3.73
C HIS A 109 6.83 -2.81 -2.43
N ASP A 110 6.10 -2.70 -1.32
CA ASP A 110 6.46 -3.31 -0.03
C ASP A 110 6.40 -4.84 -0.03
N GLY A 111 5.91 -5.45 -1.12
CA GLY A 111 5.86 -6.89 -1.33
C GLY A 111 4.74 -7.60 -0.57
N PHE A 112 3.88 -6.87 0.17
CA PHE A 112 2.81 -7.48 0.96
C PHE A 112 1.64 -7.89 0.08
N ALA A 113 1.32 -9.19 0.05
CA ALA A 113 0.22 -9.71 -0.77
C ALA A 113 -1.12 -9.67 0.00
N LEU A 114 -2.18 -9.15 -0.62
CA LEU A 114 -3.53 -9.07 -0.04
C LEU A 114 -4.35 -10.36 -0.20
N TRP A 115 -3.69 -11.51 -0.27
CA TRP A 115 -4.33 -12.82 -0.29
C TRP A 115 -3.40 -13.85 0.35
N PRO A 116 -3.91 -15.01 0.83
CA PRO A 116 -3.08 -16.09 1.33
C PRO A 116 -2.29 -16.74 0.18
N SER A 117 -1.16 -16.13 -0.18
CA SER A 117 -0.36 -16.54 -1.33
C SER A 117 0.40 -17.84 -1.05
N ASP A 118 0.19 -18.86 -1.90
CA ASP A 118 1.00 -20.07 -1.89
C ASP A 118 2.45 -19.83 -2.36
N VAL A 119 2.70 -18.71 -3.03
CA VAL A 119 4.04 -18.30 -3.44
C VAL A 119 4.76 -17.69 -2.24
N LYS A 120 5.79 -18.40 -1.76
CA LYS A 120 6.62 -17.95 -0.64
C LYS A 120 7.54 -16.81 -1.05
N ASN A 121 7.58 -15.76 -0.25
CA ASN A 121 8.62 -14.75 -0.33
C ASN A 121 9.87 -15.24 0.44
N PRO A 122 11.03 -15.40 -0.23
CA PRO A 122 12.24 -15.94 0.39
C PRO A 122 12.90 -14.99 1.41
N ASN A 123 12.58 -13.70 1.36
CA ASN A 123 13.18 -12.67 2.22
C ASN A 123 12.22 -12.23 3.34
N LYS A 124 10.95 -12.63 3.28
CA LYS A 124 9.93 -12.19 4.22
C LYS A 124 8.84 -13.24 4.41
N GLU A 125 9.00 -14.05 5.45
CA GLU A 125 8.07 -15.14 5.75
C GLU A 125 6.68 -14.60 6.13
N ASN A 126 5.62 -15.27 5.64
CA ASN A 126 4.22 -14.92 5.92
C ASN A 126 3.86 -13.45 5.63
N TRP A 127 4.51 -12.83 4.64
CA TRP A 127 4.30 -11.43 4.28
C TRP A 127 3.08 -11.22 3.37
N HIS A 128 1.91 -11.59 3.90
CA HIS A 128 0.63 -11.49 3.22
C HIS A 128 -0.53 -11.46 4.20
N THR A 129 -1.74 -11.20 3.70
CA THR A 129 -2.95 -11.33 4.51
C THR A 129 -3.34 -12.79 4.72
N GLN A 130 -3.91 -13.10 5.88
CA GLN A 130 -4.52 -14.43 6.11
C GLN A 130 -5.91 -14.53 5.46
N ARG A 131 -6.65 -13.41 5.44
CA ARG A 131 -7.92 -13.26 4.73
C ARG A 131 -7.68 -13.08 3.23
N ASP A 132 -8.53 -13.66 2.38
CA ASP A 132 -8.48 -13.45 0.93
C ASP A 132 -9.15 -12.12 0.54
N VAL A 133 -8.47 -11.01 0.83
CA VAL A 133 -8.97 -9.65 0.56
C VAL A 133 -9.23 -9.45 -0.94
N VAL A 134 -8.38 -10.02 -1.81
CA VAL A 134 -8.57 -9.94 -3.27
C VAL A 134 -9.85 -10.67 -3.69
N GLY A 135 -10.04 -11.91 -3.28
CA GLY A 135 -11.20 -12.73 -3.62
C GLY A 135 -12.50 -12.14 -3.09
N GLU A 136 -12.54 -11.80 -1.80
CA GLU A 136 -13.74 -11.27 -1.16
C GLU A 136 -14.19 -9.92 -1.76
N LEU A 137 -13.25 -9.02 -2.06
CA LEU A 137 -13.60 -7.77 -2.73
C LEU A 137 -14.04 -8.00 -4.18
N ALA A 138 -13.39 -8.93 -4.89
CA ALA A 138 -13.77 -9.26 -6.26
C ALA A 138 -15.22 -9.74 -6.34
N ASP A 139 -15.63 -10.63 -5.42
CA ASP A 139 -16.98 -11.17 -5.36
C ASP A 139 -18.00 -10.10 -5.00
N ALA A 140 -17.72 -9.27 -3.99
CA ALA A 140 -18.59 -8.15 -3.61
C ALA A 140 -18.78 -7.14 -4.76
N VAL A 141 -17.69 -6.75 -5.44
CA VAL A 141 -17.72 -5.81 -6.58
C VAL A 141 -18.51 -6.40 -7.75
N ARG A 142 -18.32 -7.69 -8.08
CA ARG A 142 -19.04 -8.36 -9.16
C ARG A 142 -20.53 -8.52 -8.84
N ALA A 143 -20.88 -8.76 -7.58
CA ALA A 143 -22.28 -8.84 -7.14
C ALA A 143 -23.05 -7.52 -7.38
N GLU A 144 -22.39 -6.37 -7.29
CA GLU A 144 -22.95 -5.05 -7.62
C GLU A 144 -22.96 -4.73 -9.14
N GLY A 145 -22.55 -5.69 -9.97
CA GLY A 145 -22.49 -5.58 -11.43
C GLY A 145 -21.37 -4.68 -11.94
N LEU A 146 -20.30 -4.50 -11.15
CA LEU A 146 -19.09 -3.77 -11.53
C LEU A 146 -18.03 -4.74 -12.06
N LYS A 147 -17.10 -4.25 -12.90
CA LYS A 147 -15.93 -5.04 -13.29
C LYS A 147 -14.86 -4.97 -12.19
N PHE A 148 -14.17 -6.07 -11.93
CA PHE A 148 -13.04 -6.11 -11.01
C PHE A 148 -11.73 -6.33 -11.76
N GLY A 149 -10.72 -5.54 -11.45
CA GLY A 149 -9.36 -5.67 -11.95
C GLY A 149 -8.34 -5.66 -10.82
N VAL A 150 -7.12 -6.07 -11.15
CA VAL A 150 -6.00 -6.13 -10.19
C VAL A 150 -4.85 -5.29 -10.70
N TYR A 151 -4.19 -4.60 -9.77
CA TYR A 151 -2.86 -4.04 -9.97
C TYR A 151 -1.87 -4.90 -9.20
N TYR A 152 -0.73 -5.18 -9.82
CA TYR A 152 0.35 -5.93 -9.19
C TYR A 152 1.67 -5.24 -9.47
N SER A 153 2.42 -4.92 -8.41
CA SER A 153 3.77 -4.38 -8.57
C SER A 153 4.77 -5.48 -8.92
N GLY A 154 4.86 -5.79 -10.22
CA GLY A 154 5.78 -6.80 -10.74
C GLY A 154 7.20 -6.29 -10.99
N GLY A 155 7.36 -4.99 -11.26
CA GLY A 155 8.66 -4.40 -11.56
C GLY A 155 9.49 -4.01 -10.33
N VAL A 156 8.86 -3.91 -9.15
CA VAL A 156 9.51 -3.49 -7.91
C VAL A 156 8.99 -4.33 -6.74
N ASP A 157 9.91 -4.81 -5.92
CA ASP A 157 9.62 -5.48 -4.66
C ASP A 157 10.76 -5.20 -3.66
N TRP A 158 10.50 -4.34 -2.68
CA TRP A 158 11.48 -3.88 -1.68
C TRP A 158 11.90 -4.98 -0.70
N THR A 159 11.25 -6.15 -0.72
CA THR A 159 11.76 -7.30 0.03
C THR A 159 12.99 -7.93 -0.63
N PHE A 160 13.25 -7.62 -1.90
CA PHE A 160 14.42 -8.06 -2.64
C PHE A 160 15.41 -6.90 -2.75
N LYS A 161 16.67 -7.15 -2.39
CA LYS A 161 17.75 -6.21 -2.68
C LYS A 161 18.07 -6.32 -4.16
N HIS A 162 18.05 -5.19 -4.86
CA HIS A 162 18.72 -5.09 -6.15
C HIS A 162 20.22 -5.00 -5.87
N GLU A 163 20.97 -6.04 -6.23
CA GLU A 163 22.44 -6.00 -6.32
C GLU A 163 22.89 -5.17 -7.51
#